data_AF-A0A7L5ADH6-F1
#
_entry.id   AF-A0A7L5ADH6-F1
#
_cell.length_a   1.000
_cell.length_b   1.000
_cell.length_c   1.000
_cell.angle_alpha   90.00
_cell.angle_beta   90.00
_cell.angle_gamma   90.00
#
_symmetry.space_group_name_H-M   'P 1'
#
loop_
_entity.id
_entity.type
_entity.pdbx_description
1 polymer ?
#
loop_
_entity_poly.entity_id
_entity_poly.type
_entity_poly.pdbx_seq_one_letter_code
_entity_poly.pdbx_strand_id
1 'polypeptide(L)'
;MAFIAAVPKVKAQQEFFTREDVIKYTPDWQGERFADGRPKVPDSILDRMKTVTLEEAWATLQEANFMHQYEDGWLSIHSDKVLVGRALTAVWMPGRPDIQKVIEEQGVKDHRAGAMNAWPVDMLQPRDVYVADHFQLKVDGPSIGDNVGNAIYAKSGNGIVYDGAVRDINGLDELPNFTAFVRSYDPSHHYGSLRTGKLLNSTMVSINGPVRIGHALAMPGDVVLGRNGGVIFIPPQLAEKVVKSSERTHLRDMFGHQRLQEGKYTAGQIDARWTQVIEQDYMGWLKQNEDHLPVSKEQIEEILKEH
;
A
#
# COMPACT_ATOMS: atom_id res chain seq x y z
N MET A 1 31.39 -49.19 -9.86
CA MET A 1 30.79 -48.07 -9.11
C MET A 1 29.74 -47.42 -9.99
N ALA A 2 28.46 -47.60 -9.68
CA ALA A 2 27.37 -46.94 -10.40
C ALA A 2 27.21 -45.52 -9.87
N PHE A 3 27.50 -44.51 -10.70
CA PHE A 3 27.17 -43.12 -10.40
C PHE A 3 25.67 -42.94 -10.64
N ILE A 4 24.89 -42.83 -9.56
CA ILE A 4 23.52 -42.32 -9.61
C ILE A 4 23.63 -40.81 -9.78
N ALA A 5 23.45 -40.33 -11.01
CA ALA A 5 23.29 -38.90 -11.27
C ALA A 5 21.93 -38.46 -10.71
N ALA A 6 21.95 -37.69 -9.61
CA ALA A 6 20.77 -37.00 -9.13
C ALA A 6 20.38 -35.93 -10.16
N VAL A 7 19.34 -36.20 -10.94
CA VAL A 7 18.76 -35.21 -11.85
C VAL A 7 18.18 -34.09 -10.98
N PRO A 8 18.66 -32.83 -11.09
CA PRO A 8 18.03 -31.74 -10.37
C PRO A 8 16.57 -31.66 -10.82
N LYS A 9 15.64 -31.74 -9.87
CA LYS A 9 14.23 -31.43 -10.14
C LYS A 9 14.21 -29.98 -10.63
N VAL A 10 14.05 -29.82 -11.94
CA VAL A 10 13.73 -28.53 -12.55
C VAL A 10 12.41 -28.09 -11.92
N LYS A 11 12.46 -27.11 -11.02
CA LYS A 11 11.23 -26.47 -10.56
C LYS A 11 10.61 -25.82 -11.80
N ALA A 12 9.39 -26.22 -12.12
CA ALA A 12 8.58 -25.51 -13.11
C ALA A 12 8.55 -24.01 -12.76
N GLN A 13 8.40 -23.18 -13.78
CA GLN A 13 8.26 -21.73 -13.60
C GLN A 13 7.15 -21.47 -12.59
N GLN A 14 7.50 -20.75 -11.53
CA GLN A 14 6.62 -20.52 -10.40
C GLN A 14 5.46 -19.62 -10.80
N GLU A 15 4.23 -20.07 -10.54
CA GLU A 15 3.01 -19.38 -10.98
C GLU A 15 2.62 -18.23 -10.03
N PHE A 16 2.65 -18.44 -8.70
CA PHE A 16 2.44 -17.39 -7.69
C PHE A 16 3.56 -17.36 -6.65
N PHE A 17 3.77 -16.21 -6.01
CA PHE A 17 4.83 -16.06 -4.99
C PHE A 17 4.49 -16.90 -3.77
N THR A 18 5.44 -17.74 -3.34
CA THR A 18 5.30 -18.45 -2.08
C THR A 18 5.74 -17.55 -0.93
N ARG A 19 5.47 -18.00 0.30
CA ARG A 19 5.98 -17.39 1.52
C ARG A 19 7.48 -17.10 1.46
N GLU A 20 8.27 -18.06 0.99
CA GLU A 20 9.72 -17.96 0.91
C GLU A 20 10.18 -16.89 -0.08
N ASP A 21 9.47 -16.72 -1.20
CA ASP A 21 9.78 -15.65 -2.16
C ASP A 21 9.41 -14.29 -1.59
N VAL A 22 8.27 -14.15 -0.93
CA VAL A 22 7.91 -12.88 -0.27
C VAL A 22 8.97 -12.48 0.75
N ILE A 23 9.46 -13.43 1.56
CA ILE A 23 10.57 -13.18 2.50
C ILE A 23 11.85 -12.79 1.78
N LYS A 24 12.21 -13.50 0.72
CA LYS A 24 13.41 -13.24 -0.08
C LYS A 24 13.42 -11.82 -0.67
N TYR A 25 12.27 -11.33 -1.14
CA TYR A 25 12.15 -10.01 -1.76
C TYR A 25 11.76 -8.89 -0.78
N THR A 26 11.69 -9.18 0.52
CA THR A 26 11.55 -8.18 1.59
C THR A 26 12.67 -8.37 2.64
N PRO A 27 13.95 -8.31 2.22
CA PRO A 27 15.08 -8.78 3.03
C PRO A 27 15.35 -7.92 4.26
N ASP A 28 15.02 -6.63 4.20
CA ASP A 28 15.31 -5.68 5.28
C ASP A 28 14.28 -5.73 6.41
N TRP A 29 13.14 -6.39 6.20
CA TRP A 29 12.11 -6.51 7.23
C TRP A 29 12.47 -7.58 8.27
N GLN A 30 12.66 -7.14 9.52
CA GLN A 30 13.02 -7.97 10.67
C GLN A 30 11.86 -8.19 11.67
N GLY A 31 10.68 -7.60 11.42
CA GLY A 31 9.52 -7.70 12.31
C GLY A 31 8.68 -8.96 12.09
N GLU A 32 7.51 -9.02 12.74
CA GLU A 32 6.53 -10.10 12.56
C GLU A 32 6.09 -10.19 11.08
N ARG A 33 5.71 -11.39 10.64
CA ARG A 33 5.20 -11.66 9.28
C ARG A 33 3.91 -12.44 9.35
N PHE A 34 3.04 -12.25 8.36
CA PHE A 34 1.88 -13.11 8.17
C PHE A 34 2.29 -14.51 7.71
N ALA A 35 1.33 -15.45 7.72
CA ALA A 35 1.56 -16.83 7.29
C ALA A 35 2.04 -16.94 5.83
N ASP A 36 1.65 -15.99 4.97
CA ASP A 36 2.07 -15.89 3.57
C ASP A 36 3.42 -15.17 3.38
N GLY A 37 4.13 -14.83 4.47
CA GLY A 37 5.46 -14.23 4.45
C GLY A 37 5.49 -12.72 4.36
N ARG A 38 4.35 -12.07 4.12
CA ARG A 38 4.25 -10.61 4.06
C ARG A 38 4.69 -9.95 5.37
N PRO A 39 5.50 -8.88 5.32
CA PRO A 39 5.76 -8.01 6.46
C PRO A 39 4.47 -7.57 7.16
N LYS A 40 4.41 -7.73 8.48
CA LYS A 40 3.28 -7.34 9.33
C LYS A 40 3.65 -6.08 10.11
N VAL A 41 3.71 -4.95 9.41
CA VAL A 41 3.91 -3.63 10.03
C VAL A 41 2.89 -3.43 11.15
N PRO A 42 3.21 -2.98 12.38
CA PRO A 42 2.24 -2.92 13.47
C PRO A 42 1.04 -1.99 13.19
N ASP A 43 -0.12 -2.34 13.74
CA ASP A 43 -1.36 -1.55 13.64
C ASP A 43 -1.18 -0.11 14.15
N SER A 44 -0.41 0.07 15.23
CA SER A 44 -0.10 1.39 15.79
C SER A 44 0.65 2.30 14.81
N ILE A 45 1.51 1.74 13.95
CA ILE A 45 2.19 2.48 12.89
C ILE A 45 1.19 2.87 11.80
N LEU A 46 0.26 1.97 11.43
CA LEU A 46 -0.78 2.29 10.46
C LEU A 46 -1.75 3.37 10.97
N ASP A 47 -2.05 3.39 12.27
CA ASP A 47 -2.90 4.44 12.85
C ASP A 47 -2.23 5.81 12.82
N ARG A 48 -0.95 5.87 13.18
CA ARG A 48 -0.16 7.11 13.08
C ARG A 48 0.08 7.53 11.62
N MET A 49 0.22 6.58 10.70
CA MET A 49 0.40 6.86 9.27
C MET A 49 -0.77 7.65 8.66
N LYS A 50 -1.97 7.62 9.26
CA LYS A 50 -3.13 8.39 8.76
C LYS A 50 -2.93 9.91 8.83
N THR A 51 -2.07 10.41 9.71
CA THR A 51 -1.78 11.85 9.80
C THR A 51 -0.73 12.30 8.81
N VAL A 52 0.08 11.37 8.29
CA VAL A 52 1.20 11.63 7.38
C VAL A 52 0.70 12.20 6.05
N THR A 53 1.35 13.25 5.58
CA THR A 53 1.13 13.82 4.24
C THR A 53 1.95 13.07 3.19
N LEU A 54 1.54 13.17 1.92
CA LEU A 54 2.26 12.51 0.83
C LEU A 54 3.68 13.08 0.69
N GLU A 55 3.84 14.38 0.93
CA GLU A 55 5.07 15.15 0.86
C GLU A 55 6.07 14.71 1.94
N GLU A 56 5.62 14.54 3.19
CA GLU A 56 6.46 14.06 4.30
C GLU A 56 6.94 12.61 4.09
N ALA A 57 6.03 11.75 3.63
CA ALA A 57 6.37 10.38 3.26
C ALA A 57 7.39 10.36 2.11
N TRP A 58 7.14 11.15 1.06
CA TRP A 58 8.02 11.28 -0.08
C TRP A 58 9.42 11.75 0.31
N ALA A 59 9.53 12.83 1.08
CA ALA A 59 10.81 13.35 1.54
C ALA A 59 11.62 12.30 2.31
N THR A 60 10.96 11.59 3.25
CA THR A 60 11.62 10.55 4.06
C THR A 60 12.09 9.35 3.21
N LEU A 61 11.32 8.99 2.18
CA LEU A 61 11.68 7.92 1.25
C LEU A 61 12.83 8.32 0.33
N GLN A 62 12.86 9.56 -0.16
CA GLN A 62 13.96 10.07 -0.98
C GLN A 62 15.30 10.09 -0.22
N GLU A 63 15.29 10.47 1.06
CA GLU A 63 16.47 10.35 1.93
C GLU A 63 17.00 8.91 2.04
N ALA A 64 16.10 7.93 1.94
CA ALA A 64 16.42 6.51 1.93
C ALA A 64 16.71 5.97 0.52
N ASN A 65 16.81 6.84 -0.50
CA ASN A 65 17.03 6.52 -1.91
C ASN A 65 15.87 5.81 -2.64
N PHE A 66 14.64 5.95 -2.13
CA PHE A 66 13.43 5.44 -2.79
C PHE A 66 12.75 6.56 -3.59
N MET A 67 13.07 6.63 -4.90
CA MET A 67 12.71 7.75 -5.77
C MET A 67 11.44 7.54 -6.62
N HIS A 68 10.81 6.36 -6.53
CA HIS A 68 9.73 5.95 -7.44
C HIS A 68 8.59 5.25 -6.69
N GLN A 69 8.14 5.84 -5.58
CA GLN A 69 7.13 5.22 -4.72
C GLN A 69 5.72 5.84 -4.82
N TYR A 70 5.54 6.86 -5.66
CA TYR A 70 4.30 7.64 -5.75
C TYR A 70 3.64 7.51 -7.11
N GLU A 71 2.30 7.54 -7.12
CA GLU A 71 1.47 7.55 -8.32
C GLU A 71 0.17 8.35 -8.09
N ASP A 72 -0.30 9.09 -9.10
CA ASP A 72 -1.50 9.93 -9.05
C ASP A 72 -2.48 9.63 -10.21
N GLY A 73 -3.43 10.53 -10.45
CA GLY A 73 -4.38 10.42 -11.58
C GLY A 73 -5.46 9.36 -11.37
N TRP A 74 -5.96 9.27 -10.13
CA TRP A 74 -6.94 8.28 -9.72
C TRP A 74 -8.37 8.81 -9.75
N LEU A 75 -9.31 7.95 -10.15
CA LEU A 75 -10.70 8.05 -9.72
C LEU A 75 -10.81 7.50 -8.30
N SER A 76 -11.50 8.21 -7.41
CA SER A 76 -11.59 7.82 -6.00
C SER A 76 -13.02 7.63 -5.52
N ILE A 77 -13.20 6.63 -4.65
CA ILE A 77 -14.40 6.44 -3.82
C ILE A 77 -14.00 6.81 -2.39
N HIS A 78 -14.84 7.60 -1.70
CA HIS A 78 -14.51 8.20 -0.41
C HIS A 78 -13.22 9.04 -0.42
N SER A 79 -13.11 9.96 -1.40
CA SER A 79 -11.91 10.80 -1.58
C SER A 79 -11.59 11.73 -0.41
N ASP A 80 -12.53 11.94 0.51
CA ASP A 80 -12.35 12.67 1.76
C ASP A 80 -11.66 11.85 2.87
N LYS A 81 -11.48 10.54 2.65
CA LYS A 81 -10.84 9.62 3.60
C LYS A 81 -9.37 9.36 3.23
N VAL A 82 -8.64 8.84 4.22
CA VAL A 82 -7.24 8.42 4.06
C VAL A 82 -7.19 6.89 4.02
N LEU A 83 -6.67 6.34 2.93
CA LEU A 83 -6.40 4.92 2.79
C LEU A 83 -5.05 4.60 3.43
N VAL A 84 -5.05 3.75 4.46
CA VAL A 84 -3.82 3.20 5.04
C VAL A 84 -3.96 1.71 5.26
N GLY A 85 -3.00 0.93 4.78
CA GLY A 85 -2.98 -0.51 5.04
C GLY A 85 -1.78 -1.22 4.45
N ARG A 86 -1.69 -2.53 4.68
CA ARG A 86 -0.61 -3.37 4.16
C ARG A 86 -1.01 -3.92 2.81
N ALA A 87 -0.12 -3.84 1.82
CA ALA A 87 -0.43 -4.31 0.48
C ALA A 87 -0.59 -5.83 0.44
N LEU A 88 -1.72 -6.30 -0.12
CA LEU A 88 -1.83 -7.61 -0.74
C LEU A 88 -1.85 -7.37 -2.26
N THR A 89 -0.82 -7.84 -2.95
CA THR A 89 -0.61 -7.50 -4.36
C THR A 89 -1.14 -8.58 -5.30
N ALA A 90 -1.67 -8.17 -6.46
CA ALA A 90 -2.01 -9.07 -7.55
C ALA A 90 -1.64 -8.46 -8.91
N VAL A 91 -1.25 -9.30 -9.87
CA VAL A 91 -0.91 -8.88 -11.23
C VAL A 91 -1.71 -9.67 -12.23
N TRP A 92 -2.37 -8.96 -13.13
CA TRP A 92 -3.03 -9.52 -14.28
C TRP A 92 -2.25 -9.22 -15.56
N MET A 93 -2.46 -10.05 -16.57
CA MET A 93 -1.95 -9.91 -17.92
C MET A 93 -3.06 -10.17 -18.93
N PRO A 94 -2.91 -9.77 -20.20
CA PRO A 94 -3.86 -10.14 -21.25
C PRO A 94 -4.13 -11.65 -21.28
N GLY A 95 -5.40 -11.99 -21.48
CA GLY A 95 -5.88 -13.37 -21.46
C GLY A 95 -5.12 -14.28 -22.42
N ARG A 96 -4.64 -15.42 -21.90
CA ARG A 96 -3.90 -16.42 -22.69
C ARG A 96 -4.36 -17.84 -22.33
N PRO A 97 -5.11 -18.55 -23.20
CA PRO A 97 -5.71 -19.84 -22.85
C PRO A 97 -4.70 -20.93 -22.45
N ASP A 98 -3.52 -20.94 -23.06
CA ASP A 98 -2.42 -21.86 -22.73
C ASP A 98 -1.95 -21.66 -21.28
N ILE A 99 -1.78 -20.41 -20.85
CA ILE A 99 -1.35 -20.07 -19.48
C ILE A 99 -2.51 -20.21 -18.49
N GLN A 100 -3.70 -19.73 -18.85
CA GLN A 100 -4.91 -19.83 -18.03
C GLN A 100 -5.22 -21.28 -17.64
N LYS A 101 -5.01 -22.23 -18.58
CA LYS A 101 -5.18 -23.66 -18.31
C LYS A 101 -4.30 -24.14 -17.16
N VAL A 102 -3.02 -23.78 -17.21
CA VAL A 102 -2.05 -24.20 -16.19
C VAL A 102 -2.45 -23.64 -14.82
N ILE A 103 -2.80 -22.35 -14.77
CA ILE A 103 -3.15 -21.65 -13.53
C ILE A 103 -4.47 -22.19 -12.93
N GLU A 104 -5.49 -22.46 -13.75
CA GLU A 104 -6.74 -23.08 -13.27
C GLU A 104 -6.49 -24.50 -12.75
N GLU A 105 -5.69 -25.31 -13.44
CA GLU A 105 -5.32 -26.66 -12.99
C GLU A 105 -4.53 -26.62 -11.67
N GLN A 106 -3.64 -25.63 -11.50
CA GLN A 106 -2.90 -25.43 -10.26
C GLN A 106 -3.81 -24.95 -9.13
N GLY A 107 -4.74 -24.02 -9.39
CA GLY A 107 -5.73 -23.57 -8.42
C GLY A 107 -6.59 -24.71 -7.85
N VAL A 108 -6.94 -25.70 -8.65
CA VAL A 108 -7.65 -26.92 -8.18
C VAL A 108 -6.78 -27.73 -7.21
N LYS A 109 -5.48 -27.90 -7.50
CA LYS A 109 -4.53 -28.61 -6.61
C LYS A 109 -4.31 -27.85 -5.31
N ASP A 110 -4.34 -26.53 -5.37
CA ASP A 110 -4.19 -25.65 -4.20
C ASP A 110 -5.52 -25.41 -3.45
N HIS A 111 -6.58 -26.13 -3.83
CA HIS A 111 -7.92 -26.01 -3.21
C HIS A 111 -8.50 -24.59 -3.23
N ARG A 112 -8.17 -23.80 -4.25
CA ARG A 112 -8.76 -22.47 -4.47
C ARG A 112 -10.22 -22.59 -4.90
N ALA A 113 -11.06 -21.71 -4.38
CA ALA A 113 -12.48 -21.66 -4.71
C ALA A 113 -12.78 -20.51 -5.69
N GLY A 114 -13.74 -20.73 -6.59
CA GLY A 114 -14.21 -19.69 -7.51
C GLY A 114 -13.17 -19.28 -8.56
N ALA A 115 -13.44 -18.14 -9.21
CA ALA A 115 -12.55 -17.55 -10.22
C ALA A 115 -11.39 -16.79 -9.57
N MET A 116 -10.34 -16.55 -10.35
CA MET A 116 -9.06 -16.03 -9.84
C MET A 116 -9.15 -14.65 -9.17
N ASN A 117 -10.15 -13.84 -9.52
CA ASN A 117 -10.37 -12.55 -8.86
C ASN A 117 -10.75 -12.68 -7.37
N ALA A 118 -11.29 -13.83 -6.93
CA ALA A 118 -11.59 -14.10 -5.53
C ALA A 118 -10.37 -14.60 -4.73
N TRP A 119 -9.41 -15.24 -5.39
CA TRP A 119 -8.28 -15.89 -4.73
C TRP A 119 -7.40 -14.97 -3.87
N PRO A 120 -7.03 -13.74 -4.30
CA PRO A 120 -6.32 -12.81 -3.43
C PRO A 120 -7.22 -12.22 -2.33
N VAL A 121 -8.52 -12.09 -2.60
CA VAL A 121 -9.50 -11.54 -1.64
C VAL A 121 -9.62 -12.46 -0.42
N ASP A 122 -9.63 -13.77 -0.64
CA ASP A 122 -9.69 -14.77 0.44
C ASP A 122 -8.46 -14.73 1.37
N MET A 123 -7.34 -14.22 0.87
CA MET A 123 -6.08 -14.11 1.60
C MET A 123 -5.98 -12.81 2.43
N LEU A 124 -6.83 -11.82 2.16
CA LEU A 124 -6.80 -10.53 2.86
C LEU A 124 -6.96 -10.71 4.37
N GLN A 125 -6.19 -9.92 5.11
CA GLN A 125 -6.27 -9.78 6.56
C GLN A 125 -6.92 -8.43 6.92
N PRO A 126 -7.39 -8.26 8.17
CA PRO A 126 -7.82 -6.96 8.67
C PRO A 126 -6.75 -5.89 8.41
N ARG A 127 -7.20 -4.74 7.89
CA ARG A 127 -6.40 -3.57 7.52
C ARG A 127 -5.47 -3.75 6.31
N ASP A 128 -5.59 -4.85 5.57
CA ASP A 128 -4.93 -4.96 4.27
C ASP A 128 -5.56 -4.02 3.23
N VAL A 129 -4.76 -3.59 2.26
CA VAL A 129 -5.22 -2.91 1.04
C VAL A 129 -5.03 -3.87 -0.11
N TYR A 130 -6.08 -4.12 -0.88
CA TYR A 130 -5.93 -4.90 -2.12
C TYR A 130 -5.32 -4.00 -3.20
N VAL A 131 -4.12 -4.35 -3.63
CA VAL A 131 -3.35 -3.60 -4.65
C VAL A 131 -3.24 -4.47 -5.89
N ALA A 132 -3.78 -4.03 -7.03
CA ALA A 132 -3.70 -4.84 -8.24
C ALA A 132 -3.43 -4.03 -9.50
N ASP A 133 -2.56 -4.58 -10.34
CA ASP A 133 -2.38 -4.13 -11.72
C ASP A 133 -3.27 -4.98 -12.64
N HIS A 134 -4.31 -4.35 -13.20
CA HIS A 134 -5.15 -4.96 -14.22
C HIS A 134 -4.90 -4.34 -15.60
N PHE A 135 -3.67 -3.90 -15.83
CA PHE A 135 -3.14 -3.33 -17.06
C PHE A 135 -4.04 -2.26 -17.69
N GLN A 136 -4.72 -1.49 -16.82
CA GLN A 136 -5.70 -0.46 -17.20
C GLN A 136 -6.82 -0.98 -18.11
N LEU A 137 -7.12 -2.29 -18.04
CA LEU A 137 -8.20 -2.89 -18.81
C LEU A 137 -9.52 -2.24 -18.37
N LYS A 138 -10.14 -1.53 -19.32
CA LYS A 138 -11.37 -0.77 -19.09
C LYS A 138 -12.61 -1.49 -19.60
N VAL A 139 -12.73 -1.64 -20.92
CA VAL A 139 -13.86 -2.34 -21.53
C VAL A 139 -13.67 -3.84 -21.34
N ASP A 140 -14.71 -4.51 -20.85
CA ASP A 140 -14.68 -5.86 -20.33
C ASP A 140 -13.58 -6.05 -19.27
N GLY A 141 -13.21 -4.99 -18.56
CA GLY A 141 -12.11 -4.99 -17.60
C GLY A 141 -12.48 -5.23 -16.15
N PRO A 142 -13.64 -4.76 -15.65
CA PRO A 142 -13.91 -4.82 -14.22
C PRO A 142 -13.90 -6.23 -13.63
N SER A 143 -12.90 -6.50 -12.77
CA SER A 143 -12.88 -7.68 -11.92
C SER A 143 -13.37 -7.41 -10.50
N ILE A 144 -13.55 -6.13 -10.16
CA ILE A 144 -14.13 -5.66 -8.91
C ILE A 144 -15.44 -4.94 -9.25
N GLY A 145 -16.53 -5.52 -8.76
CA GLY A 145 -17.85 -4.91 -8.66
C GLY A 145 -18.40 -5.14 -7.26
N ASP A 146 -19.71 -5.05 -7.10
CA ASP A 146 -20.36 -5.00 -5.77
C ASP A 146 -19.98 -6.19 -4.86
N ASN A 147 -20.12 -7.43 -5.34
CA ASN A 147 -19.80 -8.63 -4.56
C ASN A 147 -18.33 -8.72 -4.15
N VAL A 148 -17.42 -8.38 -5.06
CA VAL A 148 -15.97 -8.49 -4.81
C VAL A 148 -15.53 -7.36 -3.89
N GLY A 149 -16.04 -6.14 -4.08
CA GLY A 149 -15.82 -5.02 -3.18
C GLY A 149 -16.33 -5.31 -1.77
N ASN A 150 -17.54 -5.85 -1.63
CA ASN A 150 -18.08 -6.31 -0.35
C ASN A 150 -17.20 -7.39 0.29
N ALA A 151 -16.70 -8.36 -0.47
CA ALA A 151 -15.82 -9.40 0.06
C ALA A 151 -14.47 -8.83 0.54
N ILE A 152 -13.88 -7.90 -0.21
CA ILE A 152 -12.67 -7.16 0.21
C ILE A 152 -12.95 -6.42 1.51
N TYR A 153 -14.04 -5.65 1.56
CA TYR A 153 -14.44 -4.87 2.72
C TYR A 153 -14.71 -5.75 3.95
N ALA A 154 -15.44 -6.85 3.79
CA ALA A 154 -15.73 -7.79 4.87
C ALA A 154 -14.47 -8.45 5.46
N LYS A 155 -13.43 -8.64 4.63
CA LYS A 155 -12.15 -9.26 5.05
C LYS A 155 -11.20 -8.25 5.69
N SER A 156 -11.03 -7.08 5.07
CA SER A 156 -10.01 -6.10 5.47
C SER A 156 -10.56 -4.92 6.26
N GLY A 157 -11.84 -4.60 6.12
CA GLY A 157 -12.45 -3.36 6.63
C GLY A 157 -11.86 -2.09 6.01
N ASN A 158 -11.20 -2.22 4.84
CA ASN A 158 -10.39 -1.17 4.22
C ASN A 158 -10.76 -1.01 2.74
N GLY A 159 -9.85 -0.53 1.90
CA GLY A 159 -10.10 -0.30 0.48
C GLY A 159 -9.06 -0.88 -0.48
N ILE A 160 -8.92 -0.25 -1.65
CA ILE A 160 -8.19 -0.78 -2.79
C ILE A 160 -7.33 0.27 -3.49
N VAL A 161 -6.26 -0.19 -4.14
CA VAL A 161 -5.56 0.52 -5.21
C VAL A 161 -5.57 -0.37 -6.44
N TYR A 162 -6.26 0.05 -7.49
CA TYR A 162 -6.59 -0.81 -8.63
C TYR A 162 -6.26 -0.13 -9.95
N ASP A 163 -5.16 -0.56 -10.59
CA ASP A 163 -4.70 -0.08 -11.90
C ASP A 163 -5.55 -0.69 -13.04
N GLY A 164 -6.85 -0.40 -13.02
CA GLY A 164 -7.88 -1.00 -13.88
C GLY A 164 -9.24 -0.32 -13.71
N ALA A 165 -10.27 -0.87 -14.37
CA ALA A 165 -11.64 -0.40 -14.18
C ALA A 165 -12.39 -1.12 -13.06
N VAL A 166 -13.22 -0.41 -12.33
CA VAL A 166 -14.25 -1.01 -11.46
C VAL A 166 -15.64 -0.87 -12.09
N ARG A 167 -16.60 -1.65 -11.58
CA ARG A 167 -18.02 -1.53 -11.91
C ARG A 167 -18.85 -1.43 -10.63
N ASP A 168 -20.17 -1.29 -10.79
CA ASP A 168 -21.13 -1.24 -9.67
C ASP A 168 -20.77 -0.16 -8.63
N ILE A 169 -20.30 1.00 -9.10
CA ILE A 169 -19.68 2.04 -8.24
C ILE A 169 -20.60 2.53 -7.11
N ASN A 170 -21.91 2.55 -7.32
CA ASN A 170 -22.88 2.92 -6.29
C ASN A 170 -22.86 1.94 -5.11
N GLY A 171 -22.77 0.63 -5.36
CA GLY A 171 -22.65 -0.36 -4.29
C GLY A 171 -21.33 -0.27 -3.55
N LEU A 172 -20.24 0.08 -4.26
CA LEU A 172 -18.93 0.34 -3.63
C LEU A 172 -18.94 1.61 -2.77
N ASP A 173 -19.66 2.65 -3.18
CA ASP A 173 -19.81 3.92 -2.45
C ASP A 173 -20.66 3.74 -1.17
N GLU A 174 -21.58 2.78 -1.15
CA GLU A 174 -22.36 2.44 0.06
C GLU A 174 -21.51 1.78 1.17
N LEU A 175 -20.31 1.28 0.87
CA LEU A 175 -19.43 0.59 1.83
C LEU A 175 -18.68 1.59 2.72
N PRO A 176 -19.00 1.70 4.02
CA PRO A 176 -18.45 2.77 4.85
C PRO A 176 -16.93 2.70 4.97
N ASN A 177 -16.24 3.78 4.61
CA ASN A 177 -14.77 3.89 4.64
C ASN A 177 -14.02 2.97 3.64
N PHE A 178 -14.72 2.33 2.69
CA PHE A 178 -14.07 1.65 1.57
C PHE A 178 -13.40 2.69 0.66
N THR A 179 -12.16 3.05 0.97
CA THR A 179 -11.43 4.12 0.26
C THR A 179 -10.73 3.52 -0.95
N ALA A 180 -11.17 3.87 -2.15
CA ALA A 180 -10.67 3.27 -3.38
C ALA A 180 -9.89 4.29 -4.22
N PHE A 181 -8.78 3.85 -4.80
CA PHE A 181 -8.06 4.54 -5.86
C PHE A 181 -8.06 3.62 -7.09
N VAL A 182 -8.79 4.01 -8.13
CA VAL A 182 -9.02 3.18 -9.32
C VAL A 182 -8.77 3.99 -10.58
N ARG A 183 -8.38 3.37 -11.70
CA ARG A 183 -8.11 4.15 -12.93
C ARG A 183 -9.35 4.59 -13.65
N SER A 184 -10.38 3.75 -13.66
CA SER A 184 -11.60 4.07 -14.41
C SER A 184 -12.82 3.32 -13.90
N TYR A 185 -13.97 3.71 -14.42
CA TYR A 185 -15.22 2.99 -14.31
C TYR A 185 -15.64 2.49 -15.69
N ASP A 186 -16.22 1.29 -15.72
CA ASP A 186 -16.90 0.74 -16.89
C ASP A 186 -18.06 -0.18 -16.42
N PRO A 187 -19.24 -0.17 -17.07
CA PRO A 187 -20.36 -1.01 -16.66
C PRO A 187 -20.20 -2.50 -17.04
N SER A 188 -19.20 -2.85 -17.84
CA SER A 188 -18.90 -4.23 -18.26
C SER A 188 -18.22 -5.07 -17.15
N HIS A 189 -17.72 -6.25 -17.51
CA HIS A 189 -17.01 -7.15 -16.59
C HIS A 189 -15.93 -7.97 -17.26
N HIS A 190 -14.94 -8.39 -16.48
CA HIS A 190 -13.85 -9.24 -16.96
C HIS A 190 -14.24 -10.67 -17.27
N TYR A 191 -13.48 -11.27 -18.19
CA TYR A 191 -13.55 -12.66 -18.59
C TYR A 191 -12.23 -13.34 -18.23
N GLY A 192 -12.13 -13.81 -16.99
CA GLY A 192 -10.89 -14.38 -16.41
C GLY A 192 -10.89 -15.90 -16.25
N SER A 193 -11.57 -16.65 -17.12
CA SER A 193 -11.59 -18.12 -17.06
C SER A 193 -11.71 -18.78 -18.42
N LEU A 194 -11.14 -19.98 -18.58
CA LEU A 194 -11.31 -20.81 -19.78
C LEU A 194 -12.78 -21.07 -20.14
N ARG A 195 -13.69 -21.06 -19.17
CA ARG A 195 -15.13 -21.22 -19.39
C ARG A 195 -15.73 -20.12 -20.28
N THR A 196 -15.08 -18.95 -20.32
CA THR A 196 -15.48 -17.82 -21.16
C THR A 196 -15.10 -18.01 -22.64
N GLY A 197 -14.28 -19.02 -22.96
CA GLY A 197 -13.88 -19.37 -24.31
C GLY A 197 -13.15 -18.23 -25.01
N LYS A 198 -13.64 -17.82 -26.19
CA LYS A 198 -13.05 -16.74 -27.01
C LYS A 198 -13.06 -15.36 -26.34
N LEU A 199 -13.80 -15.20 -25.25
CA LEU A 199 -13.91 -13.92 -24.53
C LEU A 199 -12.81 -13.72 -23.48
N LEU A 200 -12.02 -14.76 -23.16
CA LEU A 200 -10.93 -14.67 -22.19
C LEU A 200 -10.05 -13.45 -22.49
N ASN A 201 -10.01 -12.49 -21.57
CA ASN A 201 -9.35 -11.21 -21.79
C ASN A 201 -8.34 -10.84 -20.70
N SER A 202 -8.37 -11.51 -19.55
CA SER A 202 -7.35 -11.34 -18.53
C SER A 202 -7.00 -12.65 -17.81
N THR A 203 -5.74 -12.76 -17.40
CA THR A 203 -5.18 -13.90 -16.66
C THR A 203 -4.38 -13.36 -15.48
N MET A 204 -4.67 -13.80 -14.27
CA MET A 204 -3.90 -13.44 -13.08
C MET A 204 -2.63 -14.27 -13.04
N VAL A 205 -1.47 -13.61 -13.10
CA VAL A 205 -0.15 -14.26 -13.18
C VAL A 205 0.67 -14.09 -11.91
N SER A 206 0.17 -13.36 -10.92
CA SER A 206 0.86 -13.19 -9.64
C SER A 206 -0.12 -12.84 -8.52
N ILE A 207 0.09 -13.43 -7.34
CA ILE A 207 -0.45 -13.00 -6.05
C ILE A 207 0.74 -12.89 -5.09
N ASN A 208 0.78 -11.84 -4.27
CA ASN A 208 1.91 -11.50 -3.40
C ASN A 208 3.27 -11.43 -4.14
N GLY A 209 3.25 -10.98 -5.40
CA GLY A 209 4.46 -10.63 -6.15
C GLY A 209 4.68 -9.12 -6.24
N PRO A 210 5.80 -8.68 -6.85
CA PRO A 210 5.99 -7.28 -7.21
C PRO A 210 4.88 -6.84 -8.17
N VAL A 211 4.29 -5.67 -7.93
CA VAL A 211 3.32 -5.06 -8.83
C VAL A 211 3.77 -3.65 -9.20
N ARG A 212 3.66 -3.32 -10.49
CA ARG A 212 3.87 -1.95 -10.97
C ARG A 212 2.53 -1.24 -10.99
N ILE A 213 2.43 -0.12 -10.29
CA ILE A 213 1.27 0.75 -10.26
C ILE A 213 1.69 2.08 -10.85
N GLY A 214 1.35 2.33 -12.12
CA GLY A 214 1.91 3.43 -12.89
C GLY A 214 3.45 3.46 -12.87
N HIS A 215 4.01 4.45 -12.19
CA HIS A 215 5.45 4.66 -12.00
C HIS A 215 6.01 4.00 -10.73
N ALA A 216 5.15 3.54 -9.82
CA ALA A 216 5.55 2.98 -8.55
C ALA A 216 5.70 1.45 -8.57
N LEU A 217 6.72 0.95 -7.88
CA LEU A 217 6.81 -0.47 -7.52
C LEU A 217 6.23 -0.66 -6.12
N ALA A 218 5.19 -1.48 -6.01
CA ALA A 218 4.65 -1.93 -4.74
C ALA A 218 5.01 -3.40 -4.51
N MET A 219 5.46 -3.69 -3.29
CA MET A 219 5.74 -5.02 -2.81
C MET A 219 4.66 -5.49 -1.81
N PRO A 220 4.44 -6.80 -1.67
CA PRO A 220 3.55 -7.35 -0.65
C PRO A 220 4.00 -6.93 0.75
N GLY A 221 3.07 -6.36 1.53
CA GLY A 221 3.35 -5.86 2.88
C GLY A 221 3.88 -4.42 2.95
N ASP A 222 4.13 -3.75 1.83
CA ASP A 222 4.34 -2.29 1.83
C ASP A 222 3.15 -1.59 2.49
N VAL A 223 3.41 -0.48 3.18
CA VAL A 223 2.34 0.38 3.68
C VAL A 223 1.88 1.26 2.54
N VAL A 224 0.61 1.11 2.17
CA VAL A 224 -0.06 2.00 1.23
C VAL A 224 -0.56 3.21 2.01
N LEU A 225 -0.24 4.42 1.54
CA LEU A 225 -0.84 5.67 1.99
C LEU A 225 -1.50 6.36 0.78
N GLY A 226 -2.83 6.37 0.74
CA GLY A 226 -3.62 7.02 -0.29
C GLY A 226 -4.40 8.20 0.28
N ARG A 227 -4.21 9.40 -0.28
CA ARG A 227 -4.97 10.62 0.05
C ARG A 227 -4.79 11.67 -1.04
N ASN A 228 -5.65 12.68 -1.06
CA ASN A 228 -5.51 13.86 -1.92
C ASN A 228 -5.31 13.51 -3.42
N GLY A 229 -5.93 12.43 -3.89
CA GLY A 229 -5.81 11.98 -5.29
C GLY A 229 -4.50 11.27 -5.65
N GLY A 230 -3.63 10.97 -4.68
CA GLY A 230 -2.37 10.24 -4.89
C GLY A 230 -2.20 9.06 -3.93
N VAL A 231 -1.34 8.13 -4.32
CA VAL A 231 -0.98 6.95 -3.54
C VAL A 231 0.54 6.84 -3.47
N ILE A 232 1.07 6.59 -2.27
CA ILE A 232 2.49 6.29 -2.05
C ILE A 232 2.66 4.92 -1.39
N PHE A 233 3.65 4.16 -1.85
CA PHE A 233 3.99 2.82 -1.36
C PHE A 233 5.26 2.86 -0.52
N ILE A 234 5.11 2.68 0.78
CA ILE A 234 6.18 2.84 1.77
C ILE A 234 6.73 1.45 2.11
N PRO A 235 8.01 1.16 1.84
CA PRO A 235 8.63 -0.09 2.27
C PRO A 235 8.44 -0.32 3.78
N PRO A 236 8.11 -1.54 4.21
CA PRO A 236 7.67 -1.81 5.58
C PRO A 236 8.73 -1.44 6.63
N GLN A 237 10.01 -1.63 6.32
CA GLN A 237 11.13 -1.25 7.17
C GLN A 237 11.31 0.27 7.34
N LEU A 238 10.68 1.08 6.48
CA LEU A 238 10.71 2.54 6.55
C LEU A 238 9.43 3.14 7.15
N ALA A 239 8.38 2.35 7.34
CA ALA A 239 7.08 2.85 7.79
C ALA A 239 7.15 3.61 9.12
N GLU A 240 7.90 3.10 10.10
CA GLU A 240 8.09 3.80 11.37
C GLU A 240 8.93 5.08 11.21
N LYS A 241 9.97 5.06 10.36
CA LYS A 241 10.79 6.24 10.07
C LYS A 241 9.93 7.36 9.47
N VAL A 242 9.06 7.03 8.50
CA VAL A 242 8.13 7.98 7.87
C VAL A 242 7.22 8.63 8.91
N VAL A 243 6.60 7.83 9.78
CA VAL A 243 5.71 8.35 10.82
C VAL A 243 6.46 9.27 11.79
N LYS A 244 7.62 8.83 12.31
CA LYS A 244 8.42 9.66 13.24
C LYS A 244 8.89 10.97 12.58
N SER A 245 9.26 10.92 11.30
CA SER A 245 9.67 12.11 10.54
C SER A 245 8.52 13.11 10.34
N SER A 246 7.34 12.62 9.96
CA SER A 246 6.12 13.43 9.81
C SER A 246 5.71 14.07 11.14
N GLU A 247 5.71 13.32 12.25
CA GLU A 247 5.39 13.88 13.57
C GLU A 247 6.34 15.02 13.96
N ARG A 248 7.64 14.89 13.71
CA ARG A 248 8.63 15.95 13.98
C ARG A 248 8.40 17.17 13.10
N THR A 249 8.13 16.94 11.82
CA THR A 249 7.83 18.02 10.86
C THR A 249 6.59 18.78 11.31
N HIS A 250 5.52 18.07 11.65
CA HIS A 250 4.29 18.66 12.12
C HIS A 250 4.46 19.53 13.37
N LEU A 251 5.24 19.07 14.36
CA LEU A 251 5.55 19.86 15.55
C LEU A 251 6.34 21.14 15.22
N ARG A 252 7.32 21.03 14.31
CA ARG A 252 8.10 22.19 13.85
C ARG A 252 7.21 23.19 13.10
N ASP A 253 6.28 22.71 12.29
CA ASP A 253 5.32 23.54 11.55
C ASP A 253 4.34 24.23 12.51
N MET A 254 3.79 23.52 13.50
CA MET A 254 2.93 24.11 14.53
C MET A 254 3.64 25.25 15.26
N PHE A 255 4.87 25.03 15.70
CA PHE A 255 5.71 26.05 16.31
C PHE A 255 5.97 27.22 15.35
N GLY A 256 6.39 26.92 14.12
CA GLY A 256 6.70 27.92 13.10
C GLY A 256 5.51 28.82 12.80
N HIS A 257 4.35 28.23 12.50
CA HIS A 257 3.10 28.95 12.27
C HIS A 257 2.72 29.84 13.45
N GLN A 258 2.81 29.33 14.68
CA GLN A 258 2.53 30.13 15.86
C GLN A 258 3.47 31.33 15.97
N ARG A 259 4.79 31.11 15.86
CA ARG A 259 5.77 32.21 15.99
C ARG A 259 5.69 33.23 14.86
N LEU A 260 5.28 32.82 13.66
CA LEU A 260 5.01 33.72 12.54
C LEU A 260 3.77 34.59 12.82
N GLN A 261 2.69 34.01 13.34
CA GLN A 261 1.48 34.75 13.73
C GLN A 261 1.75 35.75 14.86
N GLU A 262 2.64 35.40 15.80
CA GLU A 262 3.09 36.28 16.88
C GLU A 262 4.06 37.38 16.40
N GLY A 263 4.57 37.30 15.16
CA GLY A 263 5.58 38.22 14.63
C GLY A 263 6.96 38.08 15.29
N LYS A 264 7.22 36.97 15.99
CA LYS A 264 8.49 36.73 16.70
C LYS A 264 9.64 36.44 15.74
N TYR A 265 9.35 35.76 14.63
CA TYR A 265 10.29 35.44 13.57
C TYR A 265 9.71 35.79 12.20
N THR A 266 10.57 35.95 11.22
CA THR A 266 10.19 36.14 9.81
C THR A 266 10.01 34.81 9.09
N ALA A 267 9.25 34.81 7.99
CA ALA A 267 9.06 33.63 7.15
C ALA A 267 10.41 33.01 6.71
N GLY A 268 11.35 33.84 6.25
CA GLY A 268 12.67 33.36 5.82
C GLY A 268 13.54 32.79 6.94
N GLN A 269 13.27 33.11 8.21
CA GLN A 269 13.96 32.49 9.35
C GLN A 269 13.40 31.11 9.68
N ILE A 270 12.08 30.93 9.54
CA ILE A 270 11.39 29.67 9.83
C ILE A 270 11.58 28.66 8.69
N ASP A 271 11.61 29.13 7.44
CA ASP A 271 11.79 28.31 6.23
C ASP A 271 13.26 27.94 5.95
N ALA A 272 14.20 28.45 6.76
CA ALA A 272 15.62 28.11 6.66
C ALA A 272 16.04 27.12 7.75
N ARG A 273 17.29 26.67 7.69
CA ARG A 273 17.91 25.96 8.82
C ARG A 273 17.88 26.86 10.06
N TRP A 274 17.19 26.41 11.10
CA TRP A 274 17.00 27.19 12.31
C TRP A 274 18.33 27.47 13.01
N THR A 275 18.45 28.70 13.52
CA THR A 275 19.57 29.08 14.37
C THR A 275 19.41 28.47 15.75
N GLN A 276 20.49 28.43 16.54
CA GLN A 276 20.43 27.92 17.93
C GLN A 276 19.38 28.63 18.79
N VAL A 277 19.11 29.91 18.52
CA VAL A 277 18.07 30.69 19.22
C VAL A 277 16.67 30.15 18.93
N ILE A 278 16.39 29.83 17.67
CA ILE A 278 15.08 29.29 17.26
C ILE A 278 14.93 27.85 17.76
N GLU A 279 15.98 27.04 17.68
CA GLU A 279 15.98 25.67 18.22
C GLU A 279 15.72 25.68 19.73
N GLN A 280 16.35 26.56 20.51
CA GLN A 280 16.07 26.68 21.94
C GLN A 280 14.63 27.12 22.24
N ASP A 281 14.07 28.03 21.43
CA ASP A 281 12.68 28.46 21.56
C ASP A 281 11.71 27.31 21.26
N TYR A 282 11.99 26.53 20.21
CA TYR A 282 11.22 25.33 19.88
C TYR A 282 11.24 24.31 21.01
N MET A 283 12.40 24.04 21.60
CA MET A 283 12.54 23.10 22.72
C MET A 283 11.80 23.58 23.97
N GLY A 284 11.80 24.90 24.22
CA GLY A 284 11.00 25.52 25.27
C GLY A 284 9.50 25.41 24.99
N TRP A 285 9.10 25.64 23.75
CA TRP A 285 7.71 25.53 23.30
C TRP A 285 7.18 24.10 23.43
N LEU A 286 7.96 23.08 23.07
CA LEU A 286 7.59 21.68 23.24
C LEU A 286 7.25 21.36 24.71
N LYS A 287 8.10 21.76 25.65
CA LYS A 287 7.89 21.54 27.10
C LYS A 287 6.67 22.27 27.62
N GLN A 288 6.42 23.49 27.14
CA GLN A 288 5.28 24.29 27.58
C GLN A 288 3.94 23.75 27.08
N ASN A 289 3.95 23.04 25.95
CA ASN A 289 2.75 22.56 25.27
C ASN A 289 2.57 21.05 25.35
N GLU A 290 3.37 20.32 26.13
CA GLU A 290 3.43 18.84 26.09
C GLU A 290 2.08 18.12 26.27
N ASP A 291 1.13 18.75 26.97
CA ASP A 291 -0.22 18.21 27.21
C ASP A 291 -1.21 18.46 26.06
N HIS A 292 -0.86 19.31 25.09
CA HIS A 292 -1.74 19.79 24.02
C HIS A 292 -1.25 19.43 22.61
N LEU A 293 -0.10 18.76 22.51
CA LEU A 293 0.49 18.38 21.23
C LEU A 293 -0.11 17.06 20.70
N PRO A 294 -0.16 16.86 19.38
CA PRO A 294 -0.75 15.67 18.75
C PRO A 294 0.14 14.43 18.81
N VAL A 295 1.10 14.39 19.72
CA VAL A 295 2.06 13.29 19.94
C VAL A 295 2.11 12.95 21.43
N SER A 296 2.62 11.76 21.77
CA SER A 296 2.77 11.34 23.17
C SER A 296 3.90 12.10 23.89
N LYS A 297 3.84 12.16 25.22
CA LYS A 297 4.90 12.76 26.04
C LYS A 297 6.24 12.06 25.85
N GLU A 298 6.22 10.74 25.71
CA GLU A 298 7.43 9.95 25.45
C GLU A 298 8.09 10.34 24.12
N GLN A 299 7.30 10.65 23.09
CA GLN A 299 7.82 11.14 21.81
C GLN A 299 8.44 12.53 21.94
N ILE A 300 7.80 13.42 22.71
CA ILE A 300 8.37 14.75 23.00
C ILE A 300 9.71 14.59 23.72
N GLU A 301 9.80 13.70 24.71
CA GLU A 301 11.07 13.40 25.37
C GLU A 301 12.14 12.83 24.45
N GLU A 302 11.78 11.94 23.51
CA GLU A 302 12.70 11.41 22.49
C GLU A 302 13.27 12.55 21.64
N ILE A 303 12.40 13.44 21.14
CA ILE A 303 12.81 14.63 20.37
C ILE A 303 13.72 15.53 21.21
N LEU A 304 13.38 15.74 22.49
CA LEU A 304 14.16 16.57 23.39
C LEU A 304 15.56 16.01 23.70
N LYS A 305 15.77 14.69 23.58
CA LYS A 305 17.05 14.00 23.87
C LYS A 305 18.00 13.95 22.68
N GLU A 306 17.49 14.11 21.45
CA GLU A 306 18.30 14.08 20.22
C GLU A 306 19.00 15.41 19.91
N HIS A 307 18.73 16.46 20.69
CA HIS A 307 19.29 17.82 20.56
C HIS A 307 20.04 18.24 21.82
#